data_AF-A0A6L4ZLN4-F1
#
_entry.id   AF-A0A6L4ZLN4-F1
#
_cell.length_a   1.000
_cell.length_b   1.000
_cell.length_c   1.000
_cell.angle_alpha   90.00
_cell.angle_beta   90.00
_cell.angle_gamma   90.00
#
_symmetry.space_group_name_H-M   'P 1'
#
loop_
_entity.id
_entity.type
_entity.pdbx_description
1 polymer ?
#
loop_
_entity_poly.entity_id
_entity_poly.type
_entity_poly.pdbx_seq_one_letter_code
_entity_poly.pdbx_strand_id
1 'polypeptide(L)'
;MGLQPKSKLNNIVLLQIVETQFINLIVNHIEPLFNAHCKIEKLNLDLSFAYHQTRKQYNSTAILAYLKPIISKNTYSLAIVNQDLYTNNATFVFGEAEVGGRVGIVSLARLKTNIKDDLPLLACKEITHELGHIFGLRHCDNKRCVMSSRSRKKI
;
A
#
# COMPACT_ATOMS: atom_id res chain seq x y z
N MET A 1 -32.50 -25.86 -3.14
CA MET A 1 -31.83 -24.57 -2.85
C MET A 1 -30.34 -24.85 -2.75
N GLY A 2 -29.59 -24.66 -3.85
CA GLY A 2 -28.15 -24.93 -3.88
C GLY A 2 -27.42 -23.89 -3.06
N LEU A 3 -26.71 -24.33 -2.01
CA LEU A 3 -25.70 -23.50 -1.35
C LEU A 3 -24.65 -23.14 -2.40
N GLN A 4 -24.63 -21.87 -2.81
CA GLN A 4 -23.52 -21.32 -3.58
C GLN A 4 -22.23 -21.56 -2.77
N PRO A 5 -21.15 -22.09 -3.38
CA PRO A 5 -19.88 -22.23 -2.68
C PRO A 5 -19.44 -20.83 -2.22
N LYS A 6 -19.23 -20.64 -0.91
CA LYS A 6 -18.63 -19.41 -0.39
C LYS A 6 -17.30 -19.22 -1.12
N SER A 7 -17.16 -18.12 -1.86
CA SER A 7 -15.91 -17.77 -2.51
C SER A 7 -14.79 -17.77 -1.46
N LYS A 8 -13.65 -18.39 -1.78
CA LYS A 8 -12.49 -18.40 -0.89
C LYS A 8 -12.06 -16.96 -0.63
N LEU A 9 -12.02 -16.55 0.64
CA LEU A 9 -11.56 -15.22 1.02
C LEU A 9 -10.08 -15.05 0.68
N ASN A 10 -9.71 -13.84 0.23
CA ASN A 10 -8.33 -13.44 0.10
C ASN A 10 -7.71 -13.23 1.49
N ASN A 11 -6.42 -13.52 1.64
CA ASN A 11 -5.68 -13.25 2.88
C ASN A 11 -4.79 -12.02 2.66
N ILE A 12 -5.16 -10.90 3.27
CA ILE A 12 -4.37 -9.66 3.23
C ILE A 12 -3.66 -9.49 4.56
N VAL A 13 -2.39 -9.09 4.54
CA VAL A 13 -1.61 -8.73 5.71
C VAL A 13 -1.17 -7.27 5.59
N LEU A 14 -1.62 -6.41 6.51
CA LEU A 14 -1.13 -5.06 6.65
C LEU A 14 0.10 -5.08 7.56
N LEU A 15 1.27 -4.82 6.98
CA LEU A 15 2.55 -4.80 7.70
C LEU A 15 2.81 -3.38 8.23
N GLN A 16 2.56 -3.15 9.51
CA GLN A 16 2.85 -1.88 10.17
C GLN A 16 4.33 -1.83 10.55
N ILE A 17 5.12 -1.12 9.75
CA ILE A 17 6.47 -0.68 10.15
C ILE A 17 6.35 0.53 11.08
N VAL A 18 5.29 1.33 10.89
CA VAL A 18 4.87 2.38 11.82
C VAL A 18 3.42 2.12 12.23
N GLU A 19 3.16 2.16 13.54
CA GLU A 19 1.80 2.03 14.07
C GLU A 19 0.95 3.25 13.69
N THR A 20 -0.29 2.99 13.31
CA THR A 20 -1.26 4.04 12.93
C THR A 20 -2.52 3.87 13.77
N GLN A 21 -3.01 4.97 14.33
CA GLN A 21 -4.20 4.97 15.19
C GLN A 21 -5.51 4.60 14.46
N PHE A 22 -5.50 4.63 13.12
CA PHE A 22 -6.68 4.40 12.27
C PHE A 22 -6.61 3.09 11.48
N ILE A 23 -5.74 2.15 11.87
CA ILE A 23 -5.57 0.88 11.16
C ILE A 23 -6.88 0.07 11.06
N ASN A 24 -7.72 0.09 12.10
CA ASN A 24 -9.01 -0.60 12.10
C ASN A 24 -9.99 0.01 11.07
N LEU A 25 -9.91 1.31 10.82
CA LEU A 25 -10.71 1.96 9.77
C LEU A 25 -10.27 1.46 8.39
N ILE A 26 -8.97 1.30 8.16
CA ILE A 26 -8.43 0.70 6.93
C ILE A 26 -8.94 -0.73 6.76
N VAL A 27 -8.83 -1.56 7.80
CA VAL A 27 -9.31 -2.97 7.78
C VAL A 27 -10.79 -3.03 7.38
N ASN A 28 -11.64 -2.29 8.09
CA ASN A 28 -13.08 -2.24 7.83
C ASN A 28 -13.41 -1.73 6.42
N HIS A 29 -12.55 -0.88 5.83
CA HIS A 29 -12.70 -0.40 4.47
C HIS A 29 -12.34 -1.47 3.43
N ILE A 30 -11.22 -2.19 3.60
CA ILE A 30 -10.68 -3.07 2.54
C ILE A 30 -11.23 -4.49 2.56
N GLU A 31 -11.58 -5.06 3.72
CA GLU A 31 -12.11 -6.43 3.80
C GLU A 31 -13.31 -6.68 2.87
N PRO A 32 -14.37 -5.85 2.88
CA PRO A 32 -15.49 -6.03 1.96
C PRO A 32 -15.12 -5.73 0.50
N LEU A 33 -14.25 -4.75 0.24
CA LEU A 33 -13.85 -4.36 -1.12
C LEU A 33 -13.07 -5.45 -1.85
N PHE A 34 -12.25 -6.20 -1.13
CA PHE A 34 -11.37 -7.22 -1.70
C PHE A 34 -11.84 -8.66 -1.41
N ASN A 35 -13.04 -8.85 -0.83
CA ASN A 35 -13.53 -10.15 -0.36
C ASN A 35 -12.44 -10.89 0.44
N ALA A 36 -11.91 -10.21 1.46
CA ALA A 36 -10.69 -10.60 2.15
C ALA A 36 -10.88 -10.67 3.66
N HIS A 37 -10.08 -11.51 4.30
CA HIS A 37 -9.78 -11.41 5.73
C HIS A 37 -8.43 -10.69 5.88
N CYS A 38 -8.42 -9.63 6.67
CA CYS A 38 -7.24 -8.79 6.85
C CYS A 38 -6.60 -9.05 8.22
N LYS A 39 -5.31 -9.40 8.22
CA LYS A 39 -4.50 -9.49 9.43
C LYS A 39 -3.62 -8.24 9.55
N ILE A 40 -3.47 -7.73 10.76
CA ILE A 40 -2.50 -6.68 11.08
C ILE A 40 -1.27 -7.34 11.68
N GLU A 41 -0.09 -7.03 11.18
CA GLU A 41 1.18 -7.50 11.73
C GLU A 41 2.14 -6.32 11.89
N LYS A 42 2.78 -6.24 13.06
CA LYS A 42 3.88 -5.29 13.28
C LYS A 42 5.16 -5.87 12.72
N LEU A 43 5.87 -5.09 11.93
CA LEU A 43 7.16 -5.47 11.35
C LEU A 43 8.24 -4.51 11.82
N ASN A 44 9.08 -4.97 12.75
CA ASN A 44 10.26 -4.22 13.19
C ASN A 44 11.35 -4.34 12.10
N LEU A 45 11.33 -3.43 11.14
CA LEU A 45 12.27 -3.38 10.03
C LEU A 45 12.99 -2.02 10.02
N ASP A 46 14.32 -2.05 10.10
CA ASP A 46 15.14 -0.88 9.80
C ASP A 46 15.20 -0.66 8.29
N LEU A 47 14.77 0.52 7.85
CA LEU A 47 14.73 0.92 6.43
C LEU A 47 16.00 1.65 5.98
N SER A 48 17.02 1.78 6.84
CA SER A 48 18.28 2.48 6.55
C SER A 48 18.93 2.03 5.23
N PHE A 49 18.83 0.74 4.89
CA PHE A 49 19.34 0.18 3.63
C PHE A 49 18.73 0.81 2.37
N ALA A 50 17.52 1.37 2.47
CA ALA A 50 16.80 2.01 1.36
C ALA A 50 16.92 3.55 1.38
N TYR A 51 17.59 4.13 2.37
CA TYR A 51 17.66 5.58 2.55
C TYR A 51 18.63 6.23 1.56
N HIS A 52 18.20 7.32 0.93
CA HIS A 52 19.03 8.15 0.07
C HIS A 52 19.35 9.49 0.75
N GLN A 53 20.62 9.69 1.11
CA GLN A 53 21.08 10.83 1.92
C GLN A 53 20.72 12.20 1.36
N THR A 54 20.98 12.46 0.07
CA THR A 54 20.67 13.76 -0.56
C THR A 54 19.18 14.02 -0.67
N ARG A 55 18.39 13.01 -1.03
CA ARG A 55 16.93 13.14 -1.18
C ARG A 55 16.22 13.25 0.17
N LYS A 56 16.82 12.66 1.22
CA LYS A 56 16.15 12.41 2.51
C LYS A 56 14.87 11.57 2.34
N GLN A 57 14.92 10.62 1.42
CA GLN A 57 13.80 9.75 1.04
C GLN A 57 14.26 8.29 0.99
N TYR A 58 13.31 7.37 1.00
CA TYR A 58 13.54 5.92 0.98
C TYR A 58 13.10 5.32 -0.35
N ASN A 59 13.92 4.45 -0.92
CA ASN A 59 13.64 3.80 -2.19
C ASN A 59 12.58 2.70 -1.99
N SER A 60 11.35 2.93 -2.46
CA SER A 60 10.26 1.96 -2.27
C SER A 60 10.54 0.64 -2.99
N THR A 61 11.15 0.69 -4.17
CA THR A 61 11.49 -0.52 -4.96
C THR A 61 12.47 -1.42 -4.20
N ALA A 62 13.47 -0.83 -3.52
CA ALA A 62 14.41 -1.58 -2.69
C ALA A 62 13.72 -2.22 -1.49
N ILE A 63 12.76 -1.52 -0.85
CA ILE A 63 11.99 -2.07 0.27
C ILE A 63 11.11 -3.23 -0.19
N LEU A 64 10.41 -3.10 -1.33
CA LEU A 64 9.61 -4.19 -1.89
C LEU A 64 10.46 -5.42 -2.22
N ALA A 65 11.65 -5.22 -2.79
CA ALA A 65 12.59 -6.30 -3.08
C ALA A 65 13.02 -7.05 -1.82
N TYR A 66 13.18 -6.35 -0.69
CA TYR A 66 13.47 -6.94 0.62
C TYR A 66 12.26 -7.69 1.21
N LEU A 67 11.05 -7.13 1.11
CA LEU A 67 9.83 -7.72 1.69
C LEU A 67 9.37 -8.97 0.93
N LYS A 68 9.50 -8.98 -0.40
CA LYS A 68 9.01 -10.06 -1.27
C LYS A 68 9.43 -11.48 -0.87
N PRO A 69 10.71 -11.77 -0.54
CA PRO A 69 11.12 -13.12 -0.14
C PRO A 69 10.69 -13.53 1.27
N ILE A 70 10.39 -12.58 2.17
CA ILE A 70 10.07 -12.87 3.58
C ILE A 70 8.56 -13.01 3.85
N ILE A 71 7.71 -12.45 2.98
CA ILE A 71 6.26 -12.60 3.12
C ILE A 71 5.79 -14.00 2.72
N SER A 72 4.71 -14.46 3.33
CA SER A 72 4.13 -15.77 3.02
C SER A 72 3.66 -15.83 1.57
N LYS A 73 3.91 -16.98 0.91
CA LYS A 73 3.52 -17.17 -0.49
C LYS A 73 1.99 -17.18 -0.70
N ASN A 74 1.22 -17.38 0.37
CA ASN A 74 -0.24 -17.51 0.34
C ASN A 74 -0.97 -16.25 0.83
N THR A 75 -0.26 -15.13 0.94
CA THR A 75 -0.82 -13.85 1.39
C THR A 75 -0.50 -12.73 0.41
N TYR A 76 -1.38 -11.76 0.34
CA TYR A 76 -1.09 -10.43 -0.19
C TYR A 76 -0.65 -9.54 0.97
N SER A 77 0.45 -8.82 0.83
CA SER A 77 1.02 -8.02 1.90
C SER A 77 1.19 -6.57 1.46
N LEU A 78 0.73 -5.64 2.29
CA LEU A 78 0.91 -4.21 2.06
C LEU A 78 1.60 -3.60 3.29
N ALA A 79 2.81 -3.08 3.09
CA ALA A 79 3.53 -2.37 4.13
C ALA A 79 3.04 -0.93 4.27
N ILE A 80 2.95 -0.46 5.52
CA ILE A 80 2.56 0.91 5.85
C ILE A 80 3.73 1.57 6.59
N VAL A 81 4.22 2.68 6.03
CA VAL A 81 5.36 3.45 6.53
C VAL A 81 5.01 4.92 6.71
N ASN A 82 5.82 5.64 7.50
CA ASN A 82 5.76 7.10 7.60
C ASN A 82 6.98 7.79 6.97
N GLN A 83 7.83 7.01 6.30
CA GLN A 83 8.99 7.48 5.57
C GLN A 83 8.57 8.01 4.20
N ASP A 84 9.15 9.12 3.76
CA ASP A 84 8.92 9.64 2.42
C ASP A 84 9.56 8.74 1.35
N LEU A 85 8.76 8.29 0.38
CA LEU A 85 9.17 7.27 -0.59
C LEU A 85 9.47 7.88 -1.96
N TYR A 86 10.40 7.25 -2.69
CA TYR A 86 10.68 7.55 -4.10
C TYR A 86 10.97 6.27 -4.88
N THR A 87 10.84 6.36 -6.20
CA THR A 87 11.34 5.37 -7.16
C THR A 87 12.35 6.02 -8.10
N ASN A 88 13.06 5.22 -8.90
CA ASN A 88 13.96 5.79 -9.92
C ASN A 88 13.24 6.71 -10.92
N ASN A 89 11.92 6.49 -11.12
CA ASN A 89 11.11 7.18 -12.14
C ASN A 89 10.27 8.35 -11.58
N ALA A 90 10.28 8.59 -10.26
CA ALA A 90 9.46 9.61 -9.62
C ALA A 90 10.25 10.44 -8.61
N THR A 91 9.81 11.68 -8.36
CA THR A 91 10.41 12.52 -7.31
C THR A 91 9.98 12.07 -5.93
N PHE A 92 8.73 11.63 -5.80
CA PHE A 92 8.20 10.88 -4.67
C PHE A 92 7.05 9.99 -5.14
N VAL A 93 6.68 9.02 -4.33
CA VAL A 93 5.47 8.20 -4.50
C VAL A 93 4.71 8.12 -3.19
N PHE A 94 3.38 7.98 -3.28
CA PHE A 94 2.57 7.66 -2.11
C PHE A 94 2.59 6.16 -1.82
N GLY A 95 2.79 5.34 -2.84
CA GLY A 95 2.97 3.91 -2.72
C GLY A 95 3.65 3.31 -3.95
N GLU A 96 3.98 2.04 -3.84
CA GLU A 96 4.42 1.20 -4.95
C GLU A 96 3.96 -0.23 -4.71
N ALA A 97 3.53 -0.91 -5.75
CA ALA A 97 3.08 -2.29 -5.68
C ALA A 97 3.48 -3.10 -6.92
N GLU A 98 3.67 -4.40 -6.72
CA GLU A 98 3.82 -5.34 -7.83
C GLU A 98 2.46 -5.55 -8.53
N VAL A 99 2.35 -5.14 -9.79
CA VAL A 99 1.12 -5.37 -10.57
C VAL A 99 0.90 -6.86 -10.79
N GLY A 100 -0.18 -7.42 -10.22
CA GLY A 100 -0.48 -8.85 -10.24
C GLY A 100 0.48 -9.70 -9.37
N GLY A 101 1.24 -9.04 -8.48
CA GLY A 101 2.16 -9.69 -7.56
C GLY A 101 1.54 -9.96 -6.20
N ARG A 102 2.33 -9.79 -5.14
CA ARG A 102 1.85 -10.02 -3.76
C ARG A 102 2.26 -8.96 -2.74
N VAL A 103 3.16 -8.05 -3.11
CA VAL A 103 3.69 -7.07 -2.18
C VAL A 103 3.47 -5.66 -2.69
N GLY A 104 3.17 -4.76 -1.77
CA GLY A 104 3.16 -3.33 -1.99
C GLY A 104 3.51 -2.58 -0.72
N ILE A 105 3.65 -1.28 -0.85
CA ILE A 105 3.98 -0.36 0.23
C ILE A 105 3.23 0.95 0.04
N VAL A 106 2.75 1.54 1.13
CA VAL A 106 2.15 2.87 1.19
C VAL A 106 2.85 3.71 2.24
N SER A 107 3.15 4.96 1.88
CA SER A 107 3.66 5.99 2.77
C SER A 107 2.58 6.96 3.19
N LEU A 108 2.53 7.24 4.49
CA LEU A 108 1.67 8.26 5.06
C LEU A 108 2.30 9.67 5.02
N ALA A 109 3.61 9.76 4.76
CA ALA A 109 4.42 10.98 4.97
C ALA A 109 3.90 12.20 4.20
N ARG A 110 3.37 11.98 3.00
CA ARG A 110 2.91 13.04 2.09
C ARG A 110 1.40 13.05 1.86
N LEU A 111 0.64 12.13 2.49
CA LEU A 111 -0.80 12.05 2.24
C LEU A 111 -1.52 13.32 2.67
N LYS A 112 -1.14 13.88 3.81
CA LYS A 112 -1.70 15.14 4.30
C LYS A 112 -1.05 16.32 3.57
N THR A 113 -1.80 16.96 2.68
CA THR A 113 -1.35 18.14 1.92
C THR A 113 -1.88 19.44 2.51
N ASN A 114 -2.98 19.39 3.26
CA ASN A 114 -3.60 20.52 3.94
C ASN A 114 -4.09 20.16 5.34
N ILE A 115 -4.33 21.15 6.20
CA ILE A 115 -4.83 20.95 7.58
C ILE A 115 -6.19 20.23 7.60
N LYS A 116 -7.05 20.52 6.60
CA LYS A 116 -8.40 19.96 6.44
C LYS A 116 -8.44 18.54 5.89
N ASP A 117 -7.31 18.01 5.43
CA ASP A 117 -7.26 16.67 4.85
C ASP A 117 -7.49 15.61 5.92
N ASP A 118 -8.44 14.72 5.64
CA ASP A 118 -8.72 13.52 6.45
C ASP A 118 -7.69 12.43 6.10
N LEU A 119 -6.65 12.34 6.92
CA LEU A 119 -5.57 11.37 6.72
C LEU A 119 -6.08 9.90 6.67
N PRO A 120 -6.96 9.43 7.57
CA PRO A 120 -7.59 8.11 7.44
C PRO A 120 -8.23 7.86 6.08
N LEU A 121 -9.02 8.80 5.55
CA LEU A 121 -9.67 8.65 4.25
C LEU A 121 -8.66 8.59 3.11
N LEU A 122 -7.63 9.44 3.15
CA LEU A 122 -6.57 9.45 2.15
C LEU A 122 -5.72 8.18 2.19
N ALA A 123 -5.45 7.64 3.38
CA ALA A 123 -4.77 6.37 3.54
C ALA A 123 -5.61 5.22 2.98
N CYS A 124 -6.91 5.16 3.25
CA CYS A 124 -7.81 4.17 2.66
C CYS A 124 -7.78 4.22 1.13
N LYS A 125 -7.82 5.43 0.54
CA LYS A 125 -7.76 5.60 -0.92
C LYS A 125 -6.46 5.04 -1.49
N GLU A 126 -5.32 5.37 -0.89
CA GLU A 126 -4.01 4.94 -1.41
C GLU A 126 -3.77 3.45 -1.19
N ILE A 127 -4.18 2.91 -0.04
CA ILE A 127 -4.11 1.47 0.24
C ILE A 127 -4.98 0.68 -0.75
N THR A 128 -6.19 1.16 -1.05
CA THR A 128 -7.05 0.54 -2.06
C THR A 128 -6.42 0.63 -3.46
N HIS A 129 -5.70 1.70 -3.79
CA HIS A 129 -4.97 1.84 -5.05
C HIS A 129 -3.86 0.78 -5.17
N GLU A 130 -2.98 0.68 -4.17
CA GLU A 130 -1.85 -0.26 -4.21
C GLU A 130 -2.31 -1.72 -4.12
N LEU A 131 -3.35 -2.01 -3.34
CA LEU A 131 -3.99 -3.33 -3.39
C LEU A 131 -4.59 -3.60 -4.77
N GLY A 132 -5.24 -2.62 -5.41
CA GLY A 132 -5.71 -2.76 -6.79
C GLY A 132 -4.60 -3.20 -7.73
N HIS A 133 -3.40 -2.62 -7.62
CA HIS A 133 -2.22 -3.08 -8.35
C HIS A 133 -1.82 -4.51 -8.01
N ILE A 134 -1.73 -4.88 -6.73
CA ILE A 134 -1.46 -6.27 -6.29
C ILE A 134 -2.44 -7.26 -6.93
N PHE A 135 -3.73 -6.90 -6.99
CA PHE A 135 -4.79 -7.69 -7.62
C PHE A 135 -4.84 -7.57 -9.16
N GLY A 136 -3.84 -6.95 -9.78
CA GLY A 136 -3.63 -6.95 -11.23
C GLY A 136 -4.23 -5.76 -11.99
N LEU A 137 -4.86 -4.81 -11.30
CA LEU A 137 -5.39 -3.61 -11.95
C LEU A 137 -4.24 -2.68 -12.35
N ARG A 138 -4.40 -2.04 -13.51
CA ARG A 138 -3.52 -0.95 -13.95
C ARG A 138 -4.20 0.39 -13.67
N HIS A 139 -3.46 1.49 -13.89
CA HIS A 139 -4.02 2.82 -13.76
C HIS A 139 -5.25 3.01 -14.65
N CYS A 140 -6.21 3.80 -14.16
CA CYS A 140 -7.42 4.18 -14.87
C CYS A 140 -7.37 5.67 -15.23
N ASP A 141 -7.76 6.03 -16.45
CA ASP A 141 -7.76 7.42 -16.91
C ASP A 141 -8.87 8.27 -16.28
N ASN A 142 -9.94 7.63 -15.79
CA ASN A 142 -11.02 8.30 -15.09
C ASN A 142 -10.52 8.84 -13.74
N LYS A 143 -10.44 10.18 -13.61
CA LYS A 143 -9.97 10.87 -12.40
C LYS A 143 -10.80 10.61 -11.14
N ARG A 144 -12.03 10.09 -11.28
CA ARG A 144 -12.88 9.68 -10.16
C ARG A 144 -12.61 8.24 -9.70
N CYS A 145 -11.90 7.44 -10.50
CA CYS A 145 -11.53 6.08 -10.14
C CYS A 145 -10.43 6.08 -9.07
N VAL A 146 -10.49 5.14 -8.12
CA VAL A 146 -9.41 4.93 -7.13
C VAL A 146 -8.08 4.58 -7.80
N MET A 147 -8.12 3.90 -8.96
CA MET A 147 -6.94 3.57 -9.77
C MET A 147 -6.42 4.73 -10.62
N SER A 148 -6.96 5.95 -10.50
CA SER A 148 -6.34 7.12 -11.13
C SER A 148 -5.03 7.46 -10.43
N SER A 149 -3.93 7.48 -11.18
CA SER A 149 -2.60 7.82 -10.64
C SER A 149 -2.57 9.23 -10.03
N ARG A 150 -1.96 9.36 -8.85
CA ARG A 150 -1.73 10.64 -8.15
C ARG A 150 -0.24 11.04 -8.09
N SER A 151 0.64 10.17 -8.59
CA SER A 151 2.08 10.34 -8.47
C SER A 151 2.60 11.43 -9.41
N ARG A 152 3.55 12.24 -8.93
CA ARG A 152 4.29 13.21 -9.76
C ARG A 152 5.48 12.53 -10.42
N LYS A 153 5.38 12.27 -11.73
CA LYS A 153 6.51 11.78 -12.53
C LYS A 153 7.62 12.83 -12.58
N LYS A 154 8.87 12.38 -12.71
CA LYS A 154 9.97 13.30 -13.10
C LYS A 154 9.64 13.83 -14.50
N ILE A 155 9.67 15.16 -14.65
CA ILE A 155 9.65 15.83 -15.95
C ILE A 155 11.06 15.70 -16.52
#